data_AF-A0A532C311-F1
#
_entry.id   AF-A0A532C311-F1
#
_cell.length_a   1.000
_cell.length_b   1.000
_cell.length_c   1.000
_cell.angle_alpha   90.00
_cell.angle_beta   90.00
_cell.angle_gamma   90.00
#
_symmetry.space_group_name_H-M   'P 1'
#
loop_
_entity.id
_entity.type
_entity.pdbx_description
1 polymer ?
#
loop_
_entity_poly.entity_id
_entity_poly.type
_entity_poly.pdbx_seq_one_letter_code
_entity_poly.pdbx_strand_id
1 'polypeptide(L)'
;MTVHLAVWRVPKGVTYSAGPNCTVFFSLFMKFMTLTRTFDATPARDGNRQGWMCVMTLSLVVTGAFLLQGCVAGAWVAAMAVDTMKSSHITFWPFEQSWVAPRDRSNDAMRNPKVTSIAILPVEGDQEMGARLATVLQQETTLRVESPSTVRAAVAETDSRSAQADDNDRSALAKEITRDLRVDTVLVSRVTGSPSHPSDWGWKAEGSRRLYLYLVNHDGRLLWKDQLPFTLVTGGTPQLEASVQVDLAYHVMRHVKKLHLDELGYLPKKIS
;
A
#
# COMPACT_ATOMS: atom_id res chain seq x y z
N MET A 1 35.43 -26.44 10.14
CA MET A 1 34.06 -25.99 9.79
C MET A 1 33.35 -25.65 11.09
N THR A 2 33.27 -24.37 11.41
CA THR A 2 32.68 -23.87 12.66
C THR A 2 31.20 -23.59 12.40
N VAL A 3 30.32 -24.41 12.97
CA VAL A 3 28.87 -24.21 12.85
C VAL A 3 28.45 -23.21 13.92
N HIS A 4 28.09 -21.99 13.51
CA HIS A 4 27.44 -21.02 14.39
C HIS A 4 26.02 -21.50 14.70
N LEU A 5 25.78 -21.94 15.95
CA LEU A 5 24.43 -22.14 16.46
C LEU A 5 23.77 -20.76 16.65
N ALA A 6 22.69 -20.51 15.91
CA ALA A 6 21.82 -19.38 16.16
C ALA A 6 21.05 -19.61 17.47
N VAL A 7 21.29 -18.76 18.46
CA VAL A 7 20.55 -18.74 19.73
C VAL A 7 19.24 -18.01 19.50
N TRP A 8 18.12 -18.73 19.54
CA TRP A 8 16.79 -18.15 19.50
C TRP A 8 16.37 -17.71 20.90
N ARG A 9 15.90 -16.46 21.03
CA ARG A 9 15.38 -15.90 22.30
C ARG A 9 13.96 -16.44 22.51
N VAL A 10 13.81 -17.44 23.37
CA VAL A 10 12.51 -17.96 23.82
C VAL A 10 11.91 -16.96 24.83
N PRO A 11 10.61 -16.63 24.76
CA PRO A 11 9.96 -15.79 25.77
C PRO A 11 10.13 -16.39 27.18
N LYS A 12 10.48 -15.52 28.14
CA LYS A 12 10.73 -15.93 29.53
C LYS A 12 9.46 -16.56 30.12
N GLY A 13 9.55 -17.82 30.57
CA GLY A 13 8.50 -18.48 31.35
C GLY A 13 7.99 -19.82 30.81
N VAL A 14 8.48 -20.30 29.66
CA VAL A 14 8.04 -21.59 29.10
C VAL A 14 9.21 -22.60 29.10
N THR A 15 9.13 -23.61 29.97
CA THR A 15 10.05 -24.76 29.97
C THR A 15 9.45 -25.89 29.13
N TYR A 16 10.04 -26.18 27.98
CA TYR A 16 9.67 -27.35 27.17
C TYR A 16 10.55 -28.55 27.53
N SER A 17 9.93 -29.66 27.94
CA SER A 17 10.62 -30.96 28.03
C SER A 17 10.61 -31.60 26.64
N ALA A 18 11.75 -31.56 25.95
CA ALA A 18 11.89 -32.17 24.64
C ALA A 18 12.17 -33.67 24.81
N GLY A 19 11.17 -34.51 24.53
CA GLY A 19 11.40 -35.95 24.38
C GLY A 19 12.35 -36.25 23.21
N PRO A 20 13.05 -37.40 23.20
CA PRO A 20 14.08 -37.74 22.20
C PRO A 20 13.58 -37.71 20.74
N ASN A 21 12.28 -37.83 20.53
CA ASN A 21 11.65 -37.75 19.20
C ASN A 21 11.59 -36.30 18.64
N CYS A 22 11.75 -35.26 19.47
CA CYS A 22 11.71 -33.87 19.01
C CYS A 22 12.97 -33.43 18.24
N THR A 23 14.13 -34.02 18.55
CA THR A 23 15.42 -33.59 17.99
C THR A 23 15.60 -34.03 16.53
N VAL A 24 15.23 -35.28 16.21
CA VAL A 24 15.21 -35.79 14.83
C VAL A 24 14.23 -34.99 13.98
N PHE A 25 13.13 -34.59 14.59
CA PHE A 25 12.08 -33.84 13.94
C PHE A 25 12.51 -32.41 13.55
N PHE A 26 13.18 -31.69 14.45
CA PHE A 26 13.66 -30.33 14.17
C PHE A 26 14.65 -30.28 12.99
N SER A 27 15.48 -31.33 12.84
CA SER A 27 16.42 -31.48 11.73
C SER A 27 15.70 -31.71 10.39
N LEU A 28 14.65 -32.54 10.37
CA LEU A 28 13.82 -32.78 9.19
C LEU A 28 13.03 -31.53 8.78
N PHE A 29 12.47 -30.79 9.74
CA PHE A 29 11.76 -29.55 9.47
C PHE A 29 12.67 -28.45 8.91
N MET A 30 13.87 -28.27 9.47
CA MET A 30 14.88 -27.33 8.94
C MET A 30 15.28 -27.69 7.50
N LYS A 31 15.47 -28.98 7.19
CA LYS A 31 15.71 -29.43 5.81
C LYS A 31 14.53 -29.15 4.89
N PHE A 32 13.30 -29.34 5.37
CA PHE A 32 12.09 -29.08 4.59
C PHE A 32 11.89 -27.58 4.29
N MET A 33 12.11 -26.71 5.28
CA MET A 33 12.07 -25.25 5.11
C MET A 33 13.18 -24.73 4.19
N THR A 34 14.34 -25.40 4.18
CA THR A 34 15.40 -25.10 3.22
C THR A 34 14.98 -25.51 1.80
N LEU A 35 14.24 -26.62 1.67
CA LEU A 35 13.71 -27.09 0.39
C LEU A 35 12.59 -26.19 -0.16
N THR A 36 11.71 -25.66 0.70
CA THR A 36 10.64 -24.75 0.26
C THR A 36 11.20 -23.41 -0.21
N ARG A 37 12.30 -22.93 0.37
CA ARG A 37 13.03 -21.75 -0.16
C ARG A 37 13.59 -21.96 -1.57
N THR A 38 13.96 -23.19 -1.93
CA THR A 38 14.42 -23.50 -3.30
C THR A 38 13.29 -23.58 -4.33
N PHE A 39 12.02 -23.66 -3.90
CA PHE A 39 10.87 -23.63 -4.82
C PHE A 39 10.47 -22.20 -5.26
N ASP A 40 10.98 -21.15 -4.63
CA ASP A 40 10.63 -19.75 -4.94
C ASP A 40 11.49 -19.09 -6.06
N ALA A 41 12.41 -19.83 -6.68
CA ALA A 41 13.34 -19.26 -7.67
C ALA A 41 12.95 -19.47 -9.15
N THR A 42 11.67 -19.73 -9.45
CA THR A 42 11.20 -19.75 -10.86
C THR A 42 10.03 -18.78 -11.00
N PRO A 43 10.06 -17.80 -11.92
CA PRO A 43 8.97 -16.85 -12.06
C PRO A 43 7.74 -17.59 -12.60
N ALA A 44 6.78 -17.84 -11.72
CA ALA A 44 5.45 -18.33 -12.05
C ALA A 44 4.70 -17.26 -12.84
N ARG A 45 4.74 -17.38 -14.17
CA ARG A 45 3.92 -16.57 -15.09
C ARG A 45 2.58 -17.22 -15.45
N ASP A 46 2.30 -18.44 -14.98
CA ASP A 46 1.01 -19.10 -15.22
C ASP A 46 0.39 -19.63 -13.94
N GLY A 47 -0.92 -19.37 -13.80
CA GLY A 47 -1.72 -19.58 -12.59
C GLY A 47 -1.77 -21.03 -12.12
N ASN A 48 -0.75 -21.44 -11.36
CA ASN A 48 -0.64 -22.77 -10.79
C ASN A 48 -1.41 -22.90 -9.47
N ARG A 49 -2.75 -22.92 -9.54
CA ARG A 49 -3.63 -23.27 -8.40
C ARG A 49 -3.31 -24.64 -7.82
N GLN A 50 -2.74 -25.55 -8.61
CA GLN A 50 -2.46 -26.93 -8.22
C GLN A 50 -1.27 -27.04 -7.26
N GLY A 51 -0.23 -26.22 -7.45
CA GLY A 51 0.89 -26.13 -6.52
C GLY A 51 0.44 -25.67 -5.12
N TRP A 52 -0.47 -24.72 -5.07
CA TRP A 52 -1.00 -24.18 -3.81
C TRP A 52 -1.81 -25.22 -3.01
N MET A 53 -2.63 -26.03 -3.71
CA MET A 53 -3.36 -27.12 -3.07
C MET A 53 -2.43 -28.21 -2.51
N CYS A 54 -1.36 -28.56 -3.23
CA CYS A 54 -0.39 -29.55 -2.74
C CYS A 54 0.32 -29.06 -1.48
N VAL A 55 0.73 -27.79 -1.42
CA VAL A 55 1.37 -27.20 -0.24
C VAL A 55 0.42 -27.16 0.96
N MET A 56 -0.84 -26.79 0.75
CA MET A 56 -1.87 -26.79 1.81
C MET A 56 -2.15 -28.20 2.34
N THR A 57 -2.26 -29.19 1.45
CA THR A 57 -2.55 -30.58 1.83
C THR A 57 -1.38 -31.19 2.62
N LEU A 58 -0.14 -30.96 2.17
CA LEU A 58 1.06 -31.38 2.90
C LEU A 58 1.14 -30.71 4.27
N SER A 59 0.86 -29.41 4.35
CA SER A 59 0.84 -28.68 5.62
C SER A 59 -0.19 -29.24 6.60
N LEU A 60 -1.41 -29.56 6.13
CA LEU A 60 -2.47 -30.15 6.96
C LEU A 60 -2.11 -31.56 7.45
N VAL A 61 -1.59 -32.43 6.59
CA VAL A 61 -1.18 -33.79 6.96
C VAL A 61 -0.06 -33.75 8.00
N VAL A 62 0.93 -32.88 7.78
CA VAL A 62 2.05 -32.67 8.68
C VAL A 62 1.58 -32.11 10.04
N THR A 63 0.65 -31.15 10.03
CA THR A 63 0.06 -30.58 11.26
C THR A 63 -0.75 -31.61 12.03
N GLY A 64 -1.57 -32.42 11.34
CA GLY A 64 -2.35 -33.50 11.94
C GLY A 64 -1.48 -34.56 12.62
N ALA A 65 -0.35 -34.91 11.99
CA ALA A 65 0.62 -35.82 12.58
C ALA A 65 1.25 -35.27 13.88
N PHE A 66 1.51 -33.96 13.98
CA PHE A 66 2.02 -33.36 15.23
C PHE A 66 1.01 -33.34 16.36
N LEU A 67 -0.26 -33.06 16.05
CA LEU A 67 -1.33 -33.06 17.03
C LEU A 67 -1.52 -34.46 17.63
N LEU A 68 -1.42 -35.51 16.80
CA LEU A 68 -1.53 -36.90 17.25
C LEU A 68 -0.35 -37.35 18.12
N GLN A 69 0.83 -36.74 17.97
CA GLN A 69 2.00 -37.03 18.80
C GLN A 69 2.07 -36.21 20.10
N GLY A 70 1.05 -35.39 20.40
CA GLY A 70 1.05 -34.52 21.57
C GLY A 70 2.11 -33.42 21.53
N CYS A 71 2.71 -33.17 20.36
CA CYS A 71 3.78 -32.20 20.21
C CYS A 71 3.19 -30.83 19.89
N VAL A 72 2.79 -30.10 20.94
CA VAL A 72 2.31 -28.71 20.85
C VAL A 72 3.33 -27.81 20.11
N ALA A 73 4.62 -28.12 20.22
CA ALA A 73 5.68 -27.41 19.49
C ALA A 73 5.56 -27.55 17.96
N GLY A 74 5.15 -28.72 17.44
CA GLY A 74 4.96 -28.94 16.01
C GLY A 74 3.75 -28.19 15.45
N ALA A 75 2.63 -28.19 16.18
CA ALA A 75 1.45 -27.41 15.83
C ALA A 75 1.74 -25.89 15.84
N TRP A 76 2.52 -25.42 16.82
CA TRP A 76 2.97 -24.04 16.88
C TRP A 76 3.83 -23.68 15.66
N VAL A 77 4.86 -24.49 15.34
CA VAL A 77 5.72 -24.26 14.16
C VAL A 77 4.93 -24.27 12.85
N ALA A 78 3.95 -25.15 12.70
CA ALA A 78 3.08 -25.17 11.51
C ALA A 78 2.21 -23.91 11.42
N ALA A 79 1.61 -23.47 12.54
CA ALA A 79 0.88 -22.21 12.59
C ALA A 79 1.77 -21.01 12.26
N MET A 80 3.02 -21.01 12.74
CA MET A 80 4.00 -19.96 12.45
C MET A 80 4.44 -19.97 10.99
N ALA A 81 4.63 -21.15 10.38
CA ALA A 81 4.93 -21.28 8.96
C ALA A 81 3.82 -20.67 8.09
N VAL A 82 2.55 -20.92 8.43
CA VAL A 82 1.39 -20.30 7.74
C VAL A 82 1.36 -18.78 7.95
N ASP A 83 1.73 -18.29 9.13
CA ASP A 83 1.77 -16.84 9.38
C ASP A 83 2.95 -16.14 8.70
N THR A 84 4.08 -16.84 8.53
CA THR A 84 5.27 -16.34 7.81
C THR A 84 5.02 -16.24 6.30
N MET A 85 4.10 -17.05 5.77
CA MET A 85 3.65 -16.97 4.38
C MET A 85 2.64 -15.85 4.12
N LYS A 86 2.15 -15.16 5.15
CA LYS A 86 1.20 -14.06 4.93
C LYS A 86 1.87 -12.93 4.17
N SER A 87 1.25 -12.58 3.05
CA SER A 87 1.68 -11.55 2.15
C SER A 87 1.75 -10.20 2.83
N SER A 88 2.66 -9.39 2.30
CA SER A 88 2.58 -7.95 2.50
C SER A 88 1.17 -7.50 2.14
N HIS A 89 0.58 -6.61 2.94
CA HIS A 89 -0.73 -6.04 2.67
C HIS A 89 -0.79 -4.58 3.10
N ILE A 90 -1.70 -3.84 2.48
CA ILE A 90 -2.01 -2.46 2.81
C ILE A 90 -3.44 -2.42 3.31
N THR A 91 -3.67 -1.73 4.42
CA THR A 91 -5.01 -1.44 4.92
C THR A 91 -5.22 0.06 4.92
N PHE A 92 -6.16 0.53 4.11
CA PHE A 92 -6.57 1.93 4.09
C PHE A 92 -7.57 2.21 5.20
N TRP A 93 -7.39 3.33 5.88
CA TRP A 93 -8.31 3.82 6.91
C TRP A 93 -9.25 4.88 6.32
N PRO A 94 -10.28 5.31 7.07
CA PRO A 94 -11.10 6.44 6.65
C PRO A 94 -10.28 7.72 6.47
N PHE A 95 -10.68 8.57 5.52
CA PHE A 95 -10.09 9.88 5.31
C PHE A 95 -10.25 10.79 6.53
N GLU A 96 -9.23 11.64 6.75
CA GLU A 96 -9.12 12.60 7.84
C GLU A 96 -8.77 14.00 7.28
N GLN A 97 -9.12 15.05 8.02
CA GLN A 97 -8.75 16.44 7.70
C GLN A 97 -9.18 16.92 6.29
N SER A 98 -10.33 16.41 5.82
CA SER A 98 -10.92 16.80 4.54
C SER A 98 -11.30 18.29 4.52
N TRP A 99 -10.86 18.99 3.49
CA TRP A 99 -11.21 20.38 3.22
C TRP A 99 -11.54 20.54 1.74
N VAL A 100 -12.65 21.19 1.44
CA VAL A 100 -13.11 21.47 0.07
C VAL A 100 -13.33 22.98 -0.04
N ALA A 101 -12.91 23.57 -1.16
CA ALA A 101 -13.08 24.99 -1.41
C ALA A 101 -14.57 25.39 -1.31
N PRO A 102 -14.90 26.49 -0.60
CA PRO A 102 -16.25 27.01 -0.58
C PRO A 102 -16.72 27.31 -2.00
N ARG A 103 -17.96 26.94 -2.30
CA ARG A 103 -18.56 27.29 -3.59
C ARG A 103 -18.90 28.77 -3.59
N ASP A 104 -18.30 29.52 -4.51
CA ASP A 104 -18.68 30.92 -4.76
C ASP A 104 -20.13 30.96 -5.27
N ARG A 105 -21.07 31.17 -4.35
CA ARG A 105 -22.52 31.25 -4.62
C ARG A 105 -22.92 32.52 -5.39
N SER A 106 -22.00 33.47 -5.58
CA SER A 106 -22.35 34.83 -6.00
C SER A 106 -22.45 35.04 -7.51
N ASN A 107 -22.19 34.05 -8.36
CA ASN A 107 -22.30 34.19 -9.82
C ASN A 107 -23.04 33.00 -10.45
N ASP A 108 -24.37 33.08 -10.44
CA ASP A 108 -25.33 32.13 -11.03
C ASP A 108 -25.24 31.98 -12.57
N ALA A 109 -24.21 32.55 -13.21
CA ALA A 109 -24.05 32.58 -14.68
C ALA A 109 -22.69 32.06 -15.19
N MET A 110 -21.71 31.78 -14.34
CA MET A 110 -20.43 31.21 -14.78
C MET A 110 -20.35 29.75 -14.40
N ARG A 111 -20.58 28.90 -15.42
CA ARG A 111 -20.26 27.48 -15.49
C ARG A 111 -19.26 27.09 -14.41
N ASN A 112 -19.67 26.22 -13.47
CA ASN A 112 -18.70 25.42 -12.73
C ASN A 112 -17.70 24.89 -13.76
N PRO A 113 -16.40 25.24 -13.70
CA PRO A 113 -15.45 24.71 -14.64
C PRO A 113 -15.36 23.22 -14.34
N LYS A 114 -16.16 22.45 -15.10
CA LYS A 114 -16.17 21.00 -15.05
C LYS A 114 -14.75 20.58 -15.39
N VAL A 115 -14.04 20.05 -14.41
CA VAL A 115 -12.68 19.57 -14.60
C VAL A 115 -12.79 18.42 -15.60
N THR A 116 -12.06 18.55 -16.70
CA THR A 116 -12.01 17.53 -17.76
C THR A 116 -10.66 16.83 -17.80
N SER A 117 -9.63 17.47 -17.25
CA SER A 117 -8.26 16.99 -17.27
C SER A 117 -7.54 17.25 -15.95
N ILE A 118 -6.71 16.30 -15.57
CA ILE A 118 -5.95 16.32 -14.32
C ILE A 118 -4.54 15.81 -14.59
N ALA A 119 -3.52 16.54 -14.14
CA ALA A 119 -2.16 16.02 -14.06
C ALA A 119 -1.90 15.47 -12.66
N ILE A 120 -1.32 14.28 -12.57
CA ILE A 120 -0.97 13.65 -11.29
C ILE A 120 0.55 13.67 -11.18
N LEU A 121 1.05 14.44 -10.22
CA LEU A 121 2.48 14.47 -9.95
C LEU A 121 2.92 13.16 -9.27
N PRO A 122 4.18 12.72 -9.47
CA PRO A 122 4.73 11.60 -8.73
C PRO A 122 4.56 11.80 -7.22
N VAL A 123 4.00 10.80 -6.53
CA VAL A 123 3.82 10.85 -5.08
C VAL A 123 5.18 10.86 -4.40
N GLU A 124 5.47 11.94 -3.67
CA GLU A 124 6.69 12.05 -2.86
C GLU A 124 6.66 10.97 -1.76
N GLY A 125 7.73 10.18 -1.65
CA GLY A 125 7.87 9.12 -0.63
C GLY A 125 7.30 7.75 -1.00
N ASP A 126 6.45 7.63 -2.02
CA ASP A 126 5.89 6.35 -2.46
C ASP A 126 5.43 6.40 -3.94
N GLN A 127 6.35 6.17 -4.87
CA GLN A 127 6.06 6.27 -6.30
C GLN A 127 4.97 5.29 -6.78
N GLU A 128 4.92 4.10 -6.17
CA GLU A 128 3.90 3.09 -6.50
C GLU A 128 2.50 3.61 -6.17
N MET A 129 2.33 4.27 -5.01
CA MET A 129 1.07 4.90 -4.65
C MET A 129 0.61 5.93 -5.70
N GLY A 130 1.53 6.66 -6.32
CA GLY A 130 1.21 7.62 -7.38
C GLY A 130 0.68 6.94 -8.64
N ALA A 131 1.32 5.84 -9.06
CA ALA A 131 0.85 5.04 -10.19
C ALA A 131 -0.52 4.39 -9.91
N ARG A 132 -0.73 3.89 -8.68
CA ARG A 132 -2.02 3.34 -8.24
C ARG A 132 -3.11 4.40 -8.31
N LEU A 133 -2.85 5.61 -7.79
CA LEU A 133 -3.80 6.72 -7.81
C LEU A 133 -4.15 7.17 -9.23
N ALA A 134 -3.16 7.26 -10.12
CA ALA A 134 -3.39 7.57 -11.53
C ALA A 134 -4.29 6.53 -12.21
N THR A 135 -4.02 5.26 -11.93
CA THR A 135 -4.84 4.15 -12.44
C THR A 135 -6.28 4.22 -11.91
N VAL A 136 -6.47 4.51 -10.61
CA VAL A 136 -7.81 4.68 -10.02
C VAL A 136 -8.57 5.80 -10.72
N LEU A 137 -7.97 6.98 -10.84
CA LEU A 137 -8.63 8.13 -11.43
C LEU A 137 -8.95 7.89 -12.90
N GLN A 138 -8.06 7.25 -13.65
CA GLN A 138 -8.30 6.95 -15.06
C GLN A 138 -9.41 5.91 -15.29
N GLN A 139 -9.58 4.95 -14.37
CA GLN A 139 -10.60 3.92 -14.46
C GLN A 139 -11.98 4.40 -13.98
N GLU A 140 -12.01 5.12 -12.87
CA GLU A 140 -13.24 5.46 -12.14
C GLU A 140 -13.86 6.80 -12.54
N THR A 141 -13.08 7.68 -13.19
CA THR A 141 -13.53 9.02 -13.58
C THR A 141 -13.56 9.20 -15.09
N THR A 142 -14.24 10.25 -15.57
CA THR A 142 -14.20 10.66 -16.98
C THR A 142 -13.04 11.60 -17.29
N LEU A 143 -12.08 11.77 -16.37
CA LEU A 143 -10.99 12.74 -16.52
C LEU A 143 -9.92 12.21 -17.47
N ARG A 144 -9.35 13.12 -18.27
CA ARG A 144 -8.07 12.89 -18.94
C ARG A 144 -6.97 12.97 -17.89
N VAL A 145 -6.40 11.83 -17.53
CA VAL A 145 -5.31 11.73 -16.55
C VAL A 145 -3.97 11.80 -17.26
N GLU A 146 -3.15 12.79 -16.92
CA GLU A 146 -1.79 12.98 -17.42
C GLU A 146 -0.76 12.71 -16.31
N SER A 147 0.35 12.06 -16.64
CA SER A 147 1.46 11.84 -15.70
C SER A 147 2.73 12.47 -16.25
N PRO A 148 3.14 13.67 -15.78
CA PRO A 148 4.32 14.35 -16.30
C PRO A 148 5.58 13.52 -16.05
N SER A 149 6.27 13.16 -17.13
CA SER A 149 7.55 12.44 -17.08
C SER A 149 8.76 13.38 -16.95
N THR A 150 8.64 14.61 -17.46
CA THR A 150 9.69 15.64 -17.52
C THR A 150 9.88 16.44 -16.23
N VAL A 151 8.87 16.46 -15.35
CA VAL A 151 8.84 17.25 -14.10
C VAL A 151 9.65 16.60 -12.98
N ARG A 152 10.19 15.41 -13.21
CA ARG A 152 11.10 14.70 -12.30
C ARG A 152 12.32 15.54 -11.89
N ALA A 153 12.76 16.49 -12.72
CA ALA A 153 13.87 17.37 -12.41
C ALA A 153 13.49 18.52 -11.47
N ALA A 154 12.32 19.15 -11.66
CA ALA A 154 11.89 20.32 -10.87
C ALA A 154 11.51 19.94 -9.43
N VAL A 155 10.89 18.77 -9.23
CA VAL A 155 10.51 18.28 -7.90
C VAL A 155 11.71 17.69 -7.14
N ALA A 156 12.75 17.22 -7.84
CA ALA A 156 13.96 16.69 -7.21
C ALA A 156 14.85 17.77 -6.58
N GLU A 157 14.77 19.02 -7.04
CA GLU A 157 15.47 20.17 -6.43
C GLU A 157 14.68 20.84 -5.31
N THR A 158 13.38 20.54 -5.17
CA THR A 158 12.61 21.00 -4.01
C THR A 158 12.91 20.07 -2.84
N ASP A 159 13.96 20.43 -2.12
CA ASP A 159 14.51 19.82 -0.91
C ASP A 159 13.53 18.97 -0.08
N SER A 160 14.06 17.90 0.51
CA SER A 160 13.40 16.95 1.42
C SER A 160 12.81 17.58 2.72
N ARG A 161 12.72 18.91 2.79
CA ARG A 161 11.97 19.72 3.77
C ARG A 161 10.51 20.04 3.36
N SER A 162 10.04 19.55 2.21
CA SER A 162 8.69 19.70 1.61
C SER A 162 7.47 19.45 2.54
N ALA A 163 7.64 18.97 3.79
CA ALA A 163 6.50 18.82 4.72
C ALA A 163 5.84 20.18 4.99
N GLN A 164 6.58 21.25 4.69
CA GLN A 164 6.21 22.64 4.79
C GLN A 164 6.28 23.39 3.46
N ALA A 165 6.26 22.70 2.30
CA ALA A 165 6.05 23.40 1.03
C ALA A 165 4.80 24.26 1.22
N ASP A 166 4.95 25.57 1.10
CA ASP A 166 3.88 26.49 1.43
C ASP A 166 2.77 26.29 0.39
N ASP A 167 1.52 26.63 0.72
CA ASP A 167 0.45 26.58 -0.28
C ASP A 167 0.78 27.47 -1.49
N ASN A 168 1.62 28.50 -1.29
CA ASN A 168 2.22 29.31 -2.34
C ASN A 168 3.13 28.53 -3.28
N ASP A 169 3.99 27.64 -2.77
CA ASP A 169 4.89 26.81 -3.60
C ASP A 169 4.08 25.84 -4.46
N ARG A 170 3.06 25.21 -3.86
CA ARG A 170 2.14 24.31 -4.59
C ARG A 170 1.35 25.06 -5.65
N SER A 171 0.93 26.29 -5.35
CA SER A 171 0.22 27.16 -6.27
C SER A 171 1.08 27.52 -7.50
N ALA A 172 2.34 27.89 -7.28
CA ALA A 172 3.28 28.22 -8.35
C ALA A 172 3.56 26.99 -9.24
N LEU A 173 3.82 25.84 -8.63
CA LEU A 173 4.04 24.58 -9.34
C LEU A 173 2.79 24.19 -10.15
N ALA A 174 1.60 24.26 -9.57
CA ALA A 174 0.36 23.93 -10.28
C ALA A 174 0.15 24.83 -11.51
N LYS A 175 0.41 26.15 -11.41
CA LYS A 175 0.32 27.07 -12.55
C LYS A 175 1.28 26.71 -13.67
N GLU A 176 2.51 26.34 -13.34
CA GLU A 176 3.51 25.93 -14.33
C GLU A 176 3.07 24.65 -15.07
N ILE A 177 2.66 23.63 -14.31
CA ILE A 177 2.29 22.32 -14.83
C ILE A 177 1.00 22.36 -15.65
N THR A 178 -0.02 23.06 -15.15
CA THR A 178 -1.28 23.24 -15.89
C THR A 178 -1.04 23.97 -17.22
N ARG A 179 -0.16 24.97 -17.24
CA ARG A 179 0.22 25.69 -18.46
C ARG A 179 0.98 24.81 -19.45
N ASP A 180 1.94 24.02 -18.97
CA ASP A 180 2.76 23.14 -19.81
C ASP A 180 1.94 22.00 -20.43
N LEU A 181 1.18 21.28 -19.60
CA LEU A 181 0.42 20.10 -20.01
C LEU A 181 -0.98 20.43 -20.56
N ARG A 182 -1.41 21.69 -20.48
CA ARG A 182 -2.77 22.14 -20.84
C ARG A 182 -3.84 21.29 -20.14
N VAL A 183 -3.73 21.19 -18.82
CA VAL A 183 -4.69 20.51 -17.95
C VAL A 183 -5.39 21.50 -17.03
N ASP A 184 -6.60 21.17 -16.59
CA ASP A 184 -7.42 22.06 -15.77
C ASP A 184 -6.94 22.12 -14.31
N THR A 185 -6.45 21.00 -13.81
CA THR A 185 -6.05 20.81 -12.41
C THR A 185 -4.81 19.92 -12.26
N VAL A 186 -4.14 20.04 -11.12
CA VAL A 186 -3.00 19.23 -10.72
C VAL A 186 -3.29 18.59 -9.37
N LEU A 187 -3.04 17.29 -9.27
CA LEU A 187 -3.07 16.54 -8.03
C LEU A 187 -1.63 16.40 -7.51
N VAL A 188 -1.31 17.17 -6.49
CA VAL A 188 -0.07 17.06 -5.74
C VAL A 188 -0.31 16.09 -4.59
N SER A 189 0.57 15.11 -4.44
CA SER A 189 0.38 14.05 -3.47
C SER A 189 1.69 13.61 -2.83
N ARG A 190 1.60 13.18 -1.57
CA ARG A 190 2.76 12.81 -0.77
C ARG A 190 2.41 11.74 0.23
N VAL A 191 3.32 10.81 0.46
CA VAL A 191 3.28 9.86 1.56
C VAL A 191 4.29 10.26 2.62
N THR A 192 3.84 10.30 3.87
CA THR A 192 4.72 10.34 5.05
C THR A 192 4.40 9.16 5.94
N GLY A 193 5.34 8.77 6.79
CA GLY A 193 5.10 7.71 7.76
C GLY A 193 6.22 7.61 8.78
N SER A 194 5.91 6.95 9.88
CA SER A 194 6.92 6.57 10.86
C SER A 194 7.76 5.41 10.31
N PRO A 195 9.02 5.27 10.76
CA PRO A 195 9.80 4.08 10.48
C PRO A 195 9.00 2.84 10.90
N SER A 196 9.06 1.79 10.09
CA SER A 196 8.38 0.54 10.42
C SER A 196 9.00 -0.07 11.67
N HIS A 197 8.15 -0.60 12.54
CA HIS A 197 8.60 -1.35 13.71
C HIS A 197 8.39 -2.84 13.45
N PRO A 198 9.31 -3.70 13.91
CA PRO A 198 9.06 -5.12 13.91
C PRO A 198 7.81 -5.38 14.77
N SER A 199 6.94 -6.26 14.30
CA SER A 199 5.80 -6.72 15.07
C SER A 199 6.27 -7.34 16.38
N ASP A 200 5.38 -7.46 17.36
CA ASP A 200 5.69 -8.06 18.68
C ASP A 200 6.30 -9.48 18.57
N TRP A 201 6.10 -10.12 17.43
CA TRP A 201 6.59 -11.46 17.09
C TRP A 201 7.84 -11.45 16.20
N GLY A 202 8.28 -10.29 15.72
CA GLY A 202 9.55 -10.07 15.02
C GLY A 202 9.57 -10.50 13.54
N TRP A 203 8.45 -10.89 12.96
CA TRP A 203 8.41 -11.48 11.61
C TRP A 203 7.76 -10.61 10.54
N LYS A 204 7.06 -9.55 10.95
CA LYS A 204 6.47 -8.57 10.04
C LYS A 204 6.95 -7.20 10.46
N ALA A 205 7.19 -6.32 9.51
CA ALA A 205 7.37 -4.92 9.81
C ALA A 205 6.03 -4.22 9.56
N GLU A 206 5.53 -3.51 10.56
CA GLU A 206 4.32 -2.71 10.44
C GLU A 206 4.71 -1.23 10.46
N GLY A 207 4.22 -0.49 9.47
CA GLY A 207 4.44 0.95 9.35
C GLY A 207 3.13 1.67 9.12
N SER A 208 2.83 2.66 9.97
CA SER A 208 1.74 3.60 9.73
C SER A 208 2.21 4.71 8.80
N ARG A 209 1.43 4.94 7.73
CA ARG A 209 1.69 5.95 6.70
C ARG A 209 0.45 6.80 6.47
N ARG A 210 0.64 7.96 5.86
CA ARG A 210 -0.40 8.94 5.53
C ARG A 210 -0.15 9.49 4.13
N LEU A 211 -1.14 9.30 3.26
CA LEU A 211 -1.18 9.88 1.93
C LEU A 211 -1.93 11.23 2.00
N TYR A 212 -1.23 12.31 1.68
CA TYR A 212 -1.78 13.66 1.58
C TYR A 212 -2.13 13.93 0.12
N LEU A 213 -3.31 14.51 -0.10
CA LEU A 213 -3.82 14.85 -1.42
C LEU A 213 -4.13 16.34 -1.46
N TYR A 214 -3.68 17.02 -2.52
CA TYR A 214 -3.94 18.43 -2.78
C TYR A 214 -4.33 18.60 -4.24
N LEU A 215 -5.58 18.96 -4.49
CA LEU A 215 -6.07 19.28 -5.82
C LEU A 215 -6.03 20.80 -6.01
N VAL A 216 -5.27 21.27 -6.99
CA VAL A 216 -5.05 22.69 -7.26
C VAL A 216 -5.45 22.98 -8.70
N ASN A 217 -6.15 24.10 -8.94
CA ASN A 217 -6.53 24.50 -10.30
C ASN A 217 -5.40 25.24 -11.05
N HIS A 218 -5.62 25.53 -12.33
CA HIS A 218 -4.69 26.29 -13.16
C HIS A 218 -4.40 27.72 -12.67
N ASP A 219 -5.28 28.33 -11.87
CA ASP A 219 -5.04 29.61 -11.20
C ASP A 219 -4.19 29.46 -9.92
N GLY A 220 -3.81 28.24 -9.57
CA GLY A 220 -3.09 27.91 -8.35
C GLY A 220 -3.95 27.98 -7.07
N ARG A 221 -5.29 27.92 -7.20
CA ARG A 221 -6.22 27.86 -6.07
C ARG A 221 -6.43 26.42 -5.63
N LEU A 222 -6.35 26.18 -4.32
CA LEU A 222 -6.65 24.88 -3.71
C LEU A 222 -8.15 24.60 -3.80
N LEU A 223 -8.52 23.49 -4.43
CA LEU A 223 -9.90 23.02 -4.60
C LEU A 223 -10.28 21.96 -3.56
N TRP A 224 -9.36 21.05 -3.26
CA TRP A 224 -9.57 19.96 -2.32
C TRP A 224 -8.25 19.58 -1.64
N LYS A 225 -8.31 19.31 -0.34
CA LYS A 225 -7.21 18.80 0.47
C LYS A 225 -7.71 17.67 1.35
N ASP A 226 -6.95 16.60 1.43
CA ASP A 226 -7.32 15.45 2.27
C ASP A 226 -6.12 14.64 2.77
N GLN A 227 -6.42 13.75 3.72
CA GLN A 227 -5.46 12.78 4.24
C GLN A 227 -6.07 11.40 4.29
N LEU A 228 -5.38 10.43 3.70
CA LEU A 228 -5.72 9.02 3.76
C LEU A 228 -4.66 8.28 4.60
N PRO A 229 -4.95 7.95 5.86
CA PRO A 229 -4.09 7.07 6.65
C PRO A 229 -4.14 5.65 6.08
N PHE A 230 -3.01 4.95 6.12
CA PHE A 230 -2.94 3.54 5.78
C PHE A 230 -1.85 2.83 6.57
N THR A 231 -2.07 1.55 6.85
CA THR A 231 -1.09 0.67 7.48
C THR A 231 -0.47 -0.19 6.39
N LEU A 232 0.86 -0.19 6.34
CA LEU A 232 1.66 -1.07 5.51
C LEU A 232 2.23 -2.19 6.37
N VAL A 233 1.82 -3.42 6.10
CA VAL A 233 2.45 -4.60 6.68
C VAL A 233 3.36 -5.22 5.63
N THR A 234 4.66 -5.27 5.91
CA THR A 234 5.67 -5.90 5.06
C THR A 234 5.94 -7.32 5.58
N GLY A 235 5.60 -8.30 4.75
CA GLY A 235 5.86 -9.73 4.97
C GLY A 235 6.89 -10.29 3.99
N GLY A 236 7.12 -11.61 4.03
CA GLY A 236 8.11 -12.29 3.20
C GLY A 236 7.75 -12.39 1.70
N THR A 237 6.47 -12.22 1.36
CA THR A 237 5.97 -12.23 -0.02
C THR A 237 5.48 -10.85 -0.47
N PRO A 238 5.61 -10.51 -1.76
CA PRO A 238 5.19 -9.22 -2.31
C PRO A 238 3.68 -9.05 -2.22
N GLN A 239 3.24 -7.80 -2.29
CA GLN A 239 1.82 -7.45 -2.24
C GLN A 239 1.08 -7.90 -3.48
N LEU A 240 -0.19 -8.28 -3.30
CA LEU A 240 -1.08 -8.48 -4.43
C LEU A 240 -1.60 -7.12 -4.91
N GLU A 241 -0.92 -6.55 -5.91
CA GLU A 241 -1.22 -5.21 -6.44
C GLU A 241 -2.68 -5.00 -6.82
N ALA A 242 -3.33 -6.01 -7.40
CA ALA A 242 -4.75 -5.93 -7.78
C ALA A 242 -5.67 -5.68 -6.57
N SER A 243 -5.35 -6.27 -5.40
CA SER A 243 -6.14 -6.05 -4.17
C SER A 243 -5.95 -4.63 -3.66
N VAL A 244 -4.70 -4.17 -3.61
CA VAL A 244 -4.37 -2.80 -3.16
C VAL A 244 -5.07 -1.76 -4.04
N GLN A 245 -5.07 -1.98 -5.36
CA GLN A 245 -5.71 -1.10 -6.33
C GLN A 245 -7.24 -1.03 -6.10
N VAL A 246 -7.90 -2.17 -5.89
CA VAL A 246 -9.34 -2.24 -5.62
C VAL A 246 -9.69 -1.55 -4.31
N ASP A 247 -8.92 -1.80 -3.24
CA ASP A 247 -9.17 -1.19 -1.93
C ASP A 247 -8.94 0.32 -1.95
N LEU A 248 -7.90 0.79 -2.65
CA LEU A 248 -7.65 2.22 -2.86
C LEU A 248 -8.80 2.86 -3.63
N ALA A 249 -9.21 2.26 -4.75
CA ALA A 249 -10.32 2.76 -5.58
C ALA A 249 -11.61 2.87 -4.75
N TYR A 250 -11.93 1.84 -3.96
CA TYR A 250 -13.08 1.83 -3.09
C TYR A 250 -13.05 3.00 -2.09
N HIS A 251 -11.93 3.21 -1.39
CA HIS A 251 -11.80 4.27 -0.40
C HIS A 251 -11.88 5.66 -1.04
N VAL A 252 -11.13 5.89 -2.12
CA VAL A 252 -11.10 7.18 -2.83
C VAL A 252 -12.49 7.50 -3.36
N MET A 253 -13.13 6.61 -4.12
CA MET A 253 -14.41 6.90 -4.76
C MET A 253 -15.57 7.01 -3.77
N ARG A 254 -15.54 6.22 -2.68
CA ARG A 254 -16.49 6.39 -1.57
C ARG A 254 -16.35 7.77 -0.94
N HIS A 255 -15.13 8.28 -0.81
CA HIS A 255 -14.87 9.59 -0.21
C HIS A 255 -15.21 10.75 -1.15
N VAL A 256 -14.87 10.64 -2.43
CA VAL A 256 -15.28 11.57 -3.50
C VAL A 256 -16.79 11.81 -3.46
N LYS A 257 -17.56 10.71 -3.39
CA LYS A 257 -19.02 10.78 -3.28
C LYS A 257 -19.49 11.42 -1.96
N LYS A 258 -18.84 11.10 -0.84
CA LYS A 258 -19.18 11.66 0.48
C LYS A 258 -19.00 13.18 0.52
N LEU A 259 -17.99 13.69 -0.17
CA LEU A 259 -17.70 15.13 -0.28
C LEU A 259 -18.40 15.81 -1.46
N HIS A 260 -19.19 15.07 -2.23
CA HIS A 260 -19.84 15.56 -3.45
C HIS A 260 -18.87 16.15 -4.48
N LEU A 261 -17.61 15.68 -4.53
CA LEU A 261 -16.61 16.19 -5.49
C LEU A 261 -16.97 15.84 -6.95
N ASP A 262 -17.75 14.78 -7.14
CA ASP A 262 -18.34 14.39 -8.42
C ASP A 262 -19.44 15.37 -8.87
N GLU A 263 -20.31 15.77 -7.95
CA GLU A 263 -21.36 16.77 -8.20
C GLU A 263 -20.79 18.18 -8.42
N LEU A 264 -19.71 18.52 -7.71
CA LEU A 264 -18.95 19.74 -7.91
C LEU A 264 -18.18 19.76 -9.25
N GLY A 265 -18.05 18.60 -9.90
CA GLY A 265 -17.36 18.46 -11.18
C GLY A 265 -15.84 18.47 -11.07
N TYR A 266 -15.28 18.26 -9.88
CA TYR A 266 -13.83 18.11 -9.67
C TYR A 266 -13.36 16.71 -10.04
N LEU A 267 -14.14 15.68 -9.68
CA LEU A 267 -13.85 14.28 -9.97
C LEU A 267 -15.09 13.59 -10.54
N PRO A 268 -15.51 13.91 -11.78
CA PRO A 268 -16.72 13.38 -12.38
C PRO A 268 -16.65 11.86 -12.55
N LYS A 269 -17.61 11.16 -11.98
CA LYS A 269 -17.70 9.70 -12.07
C LYS A 269 -18.01 9.25 -13.50
N LYS A 270 -17.38 8.15 -13.92
CA LYS A 270 -17.74 7.45 -15.16
C LYS A 270 -19.16 6.86 -15.06
N ILE A 271 -20.02 7.19 -16.02
CA ILE A 271 -21.35 6.59 -16.14
C ILE A 271 -21.12 5.18 -16.70
N SER A 272 -21.32 4.16 -15.86
CA SER A 272 -21.27 2.75 -16.25
C SER A 272 -22.60 2.27 -16.81
#